data_AF-A0AAV4A7X6-F1
#
_entry.id   AF-A0AAV4A7X6-F1
#
_cell.length_a   1.000
_cell.length_b   1.000
_cell.length_c   1.000
_cell.angle_alpha   90.00
_cell.angle_beta   90.00
_cell.angle_gamma   90.00
#
_symmetry.space_group_name_H-M   'P 1'
#
loop_
_entity.id
_entity.type
_entity.pdbx_description
1 polymer ?
#
loop_
_entity_poly.entity_id
_entity_poly.type
_entity_poly.pdbx_seq_one_letter_code
_entity_poly.pdbx_strand_id
1 'polypeptide(L)'
;RIGLPKPYKAYKNRFCEDTNSSHFVNPLKRYRLYTAANCLEECAVDKMVALCGCRAFNDAGNDTICSALEMLMCYIPNRHRSAPFLIENVTSGPNSCHCPEECNTVTYTAALSYADFSSDFEELQLSKAKVYPNVDNLR
;
A
#
# COMPACT_ATOMS: atom_id res chain seq x y z
N ARG A 1 -15.67 2.08 10.16
CA ARG A 1 -15.61 2.56 11.57
C ARG A 1 -15.72 4.08 11.58
N ILE A 2 -16.42 4.65 12.56
CA ILE A 2 -16.57 6.10 12.73
C ILE A 2 -15.89 6.51 14.04
N GLY A 3 -14.97 7.46 13.97
CA GLY A 3 -14.32 8.14 15.07
C GLY A 3 -14.84 9.56 15.23
N LEU A 4 -14.89 10.06 16.47
CA LEU A 4 -15.26 11.44 16.73
C LEU A 4 -14.06 12.37 16.46
N PRO A 5 -14.26 13.49 15.76
CA PRO A 5 -13.19 14.45 15.48
C PRO A 5 -12.72 15.18 16.74
N LYS A 6 -11.65 15.97 16.61
CA LYS A 6 -11.11 16.81 17.71
C LYS A 6 -12.24 17.63 18.35
N PRO A 7 -12.30 17.73 19.69
CA PRO A 7 -11.28 17.38 20.67
C PRO A 7 -11.35 15.94 21.21
N TYR A 8 -12.14 15.04 20.60
CA TYR A 8 -12.28 13.66 21.06
C TYR A 8 -11.21 12.75 20.47
N LYS A 9 -10.77 11.76 21.25
CA LYS A 9 -9.78 10.76 20.79
C LYS A 9 -10.52 9.55 20.23
N ALA A 10 -10.20 9.18 18.99
CA ALA A 10 -10.89 8.11 18.26
C ALA A 10 -10.14 6.76 18.27
N TYR A 11 -8.80 6.80 18.29
CA TYR A 11 -7.97 5.62 18.05
C TYR A 11 -6.81 5.54 19.06
N LYS A 12 -6.83 4.59 20.01
CA LYS A 12 -5.73 4.34 20.97
C LYS A 12 -5.13 5.64 21.54
N ASN A 13 -5.98 6.55 22.01
CA ASN A 13 -5.59 7.86 22.57
C ASN A 13 -5.06 8.90 21.55
N ARG A 14 -5.28 8.69 20.24
CA ARG A 14 -4.97 9.61 19.14
C ARG A 14 -6.23 10.25 18.56
N PHE A 15 -6.05 11.42 17.96
CA PHE A 15 -7.06 12.11 17.18
C PHE A 15 -7.14 11.50 15.78
N CYS A 16 -8.32 11.62 15.17
CA CYS A 16 -8.53 11.34 13.76
C CYS A 16 -8.60 12.63 12.95
N GLU A 17 -8.40 12.51 11.65
CA GLU A 17 -8.54 13.60 10.69
C GLU A 17 -9.94 13.58 10.06
N ASP A 18 -10.68 14.69 10.16
CA ASP A 18 -12.04 14.78 9.64
C ASP A 18 -12.05 15.22 8.18
N THR A 19 -11.87 14.25 7.29
CA THR A 19 -11.80 14.48 5.84
C THR A 19 -13.13 14.95 5.22
N ASN A 20 -14.23 14.86 5.96
CA ASN A 20 -15.56 15.30 5.51
C ASN A 20 -15.91 16.72 5.98
N SER A 21 -15.08 17.33 6.81
CA SER A 21 -15.28 18.70 7.26
C SER A 21 -15.19 19.68 6.08
N SER A 22 -16.06 20.69 6.07
CA SER A 22 -15.96 21.80 5.09
C SER A 22 -14.65 22.60 5.19
N HIS A 23 -13.94 22.45 6.30
CA HIS A 23 -12.66 23.11 6.54
C HIS A 23 -11.46 22.22 6.22
N PHE A 24 -11.69 20.96 5.82
CA PHE A 24 -10.61 20.04 5.48
C PHE A 24 -10.01 20.39 4.12
N VAL A 25 -8.69 20.52 4.08
CA VAL A 25 -7.91 20.67 2.86
C VAL A 25 -6.97 19.49 2.77
N ASN A 26 -7.09 18.70 1.71
CA ASN A 26 -6.23 17.53 1.51
C ASN A 26 -4.75 18.00 1.35
N PRO A 27 -3.85 17.59 2.26
CA PRO A 27 -2.44 17.99 2.18
C PRO A 27 -1.64 17.19 1.13
N LEU A 28 -2.21 16.12 0.57
CA LEU A 28 -1.54 15.22 -0.37
C LEU A 28 -1.48 15.83 -1.77
N LYS A 29 -0.31 15.73 -2.40
CA LYS A 29 -0.01 16.22 -3.75
C LYS A 29 -0.28 15.16 -4.83
N ARG A 30 -0.15 13.88 -4.48
CA ARG A 30 -0.22 12.75 -5.42
C ARG A 30 -1.56 12.03 -5.40
N TYR A 31 -2.32 12.19 -4.31
CA TYR A 31 -3.60 11.50 -4.11
C TYR A 31 -4.74 12.51 -3.94
N ARG A 32 -5.80 12.32 -4.72
CA ARG A 32 -7.01 13.17 -4.65
C ARG A 32 -7.77 13.00 -3.34
N LEU A 33 -7.74 11.80 -2.78
CA LEU A 33 -8.43 11.45 -1.54
C LEU A 33 -7.40 11.22 -0.43
N TYR A 34 -7.62 11.87 0.70
CA TYR A 34 -6.84 11.62 1.89
C TYR A 34 -7.21 10.27 2.49
N THR A 35 -6.20 9.43 2.65
CA THR A 35 -6.25 8.29 3.56
C THR A 35 -4.93 8.22 4.32
N ALA A 36 -4.91 7.64 5.52
CA ALA A 36 -3.64 7.45 6.24
C ALA A 36 -2.64 6.63 5.40
N ALA A 37 -3.14 5.65 4.63
CA ALA A 37 -2.33 4.86 3.71
C ALA A 37 -1.73 5.71 2.57
N ASN A 38 -2.53 6.54 1.91
CA ASN A 38 -2.05 7.45 0.86
C ASN A 38 -1.04 8.46 1.40
N CYS A 39 -1.25 8.95 2.63
CA CYS A 39 -0.31 9.84 3.30
C CYS A 39 1.04 9.17 3.54
N LEU A 40 1.04 7.93 4.04
CA LEU A 40 2.27 7.16 4.26
C LEU A 40 3.00 6.86 2.95
N GLU A 41 2.26 6.45 1.91
CA GLU A 41 2.85 6.22 0.59
C GLU A 41 3.43 7.50 -0.01
N GLU A 42 2.71 8.62 0.03
CA GLU A 42 3.23 9.90 -0.46
C GLU A 42 4.49 10.33 0.29
N CYS A 43 4.50 10.21 1.62
CA CYS A 43 5.67 10.53 2.44
C CYS A 43 6.87 9.64 2.07
N ALA A 44 6.63 8.36 1.80
CA ALA A 44 7.66 7.42 1.38
C ALA A 44 8.21 7.74 -0.02
N VAL A 45 7.34 8.13 -0.96
CA VAL A 45 7.72 8.58 -2.30
C VAL A 45 8.50 9.88 -2.22
N ASP A 46 8.04 10.88 -1.46
CA ASP A 46 8.74 12.16 -1.27
C ASP A 46 10.16 11.94 -0.73
N LYS A 47 10.33 10.99 0.19
CA LYS A 47 11.65 10.60 0.69
C LYS A 47 12.54 9.98 -0.38
N MET A 48 12.00 9.11 -1.24
CA MET A 48 12.76 8.51 -2.33
C MET A 48 13.12 9.53 -3.41
N VAL A 49 12.21 10.44 -3.75
CA VAL A 49 12.47 11.54 -4.67
C VAL A 49 13.55 12.46 -4.09
N ALA A 50 13.52 12.76 -2.79
CA ALA A 50 14.55 13.57 -2.15
C ALA A 50 15.94 12.88 -2.10
N LEU A 51 15.99 11.55 -1.94
CA LEU A 51 17.25 10.81 -1.83
C LEU A 51 17.84 10.39 -3.18
N CYS A 52 16.99 9.94 -4.10
CA CYS A 52 17.38 9.34 -5.38
C CYS A 52 17.03 10.21 -6.59
N GLY A 53 16.31 11.32 -6.41
CA GLY A 53 15.90 12.22 -7.50
C GLY A 53 14.79 11.65 -8.40
N CYS A 54 14.27 10.47 -8.08
CA CYS A 54 13.33 9.74 -8.92
C CYS A 54 12.36 8.90 -8.08
N ARG A 55 11.24 8.51 -8.71
CA ARG A 55 10.22 7.61 -8.14
C ARG A 55 10.18 6.27 -8.86
N ALA A 56 9.59 5.25 -8.25
CA ALA A 56 9.29 4.00 -8.93
C ALA A 56 8.16 4.20 -9.96
N PHE A 57 8.09 3.32 -10.95
CA PHE A 57 7.05 3.39 -12.01
C PHE A 57 5.63 3.24 -11.45
N ASN A 58 5.48 2.49 -10.35
CA ASN A 58 4.21 2.23 -9.65
C ASN A 58 3.89 3.25 -8.55
N ASP A 59 4.81 4.16 -8.24
CA ASP A 59 4.54 5.27 -7.32
C ASP A 59 3.66 6.32 -8.01
N ALA A 60 2.71 6.90 -7.27
CA ALA A 60 1.91 8.01 -7.79
C ALA A 60 2.75 9.28 -7.98
N GLY A 61 2.30 10.19 -8.85
CA GLY A 61 2.92 11.50 -9.07
C GLY A 61 3.61 11.66 -10.42
N ASN A 62 4.15 12.86 -10.63
CA ASN A 62 4.73 13.28 -11.92
C ASN A 62 6.25 13.44 -11.87
N ASP A 63 6.90 13.03 -10.77
CA ASP A 63 8.35 13.00 -10.67
C ASP A 63 8.96 12.04 -11.71
N THR A 64 10.23 12.26 -12.05
CA THR A 64 10.98 11.42 -12.98
C THR A 64 10.97 9.97 -12.50
N ILE A 65 10.67 9.03 -13.41
CA ILE A 65 10.74 7.59 -13.12
C ILE A 65 12.20 7.18 -13.11
N CYS A 66 12.61 6.42 -12.09
CA CYS A 66 13.97 5.89 -12.00
C CYS A 66 14.30 4.99 -13.21
N SER A 67 15.49 5.18 -13.77
CA SER A 67 16.11 4.21 -14.68
C SER A 67 16.40 2.90 -13.95
N ALA A 68 16.64 1.82 -14.70
CA ALA A 68 16.99 0.52 -14.12
C ALA A 68 18.22 0.59 -13.19
N LEU A 69 19.21 1.43 -13.53
CA LEU A 69 20.41 1.62 -12.72
C LEU A 69 20.10 2.37 -11.42
N GLU A 70 19.34 3.47 -11.47
CA GLU A 70 18.93 4.23 -10.28
C GLU A 70 18.05 3.39 -9.36
N MET A 71 17.19 2.55 -9.96
CA MET A 71 16.34 1.61 -9.22
C MET A 71 17.19 0.63 -8.39
N LEU A 72 18.21 0.04 -9.01
CA LEU A 72 19.07 -0.95 -8.37
C LEU A 72 20.05 -0.32 -7.37
N MET A 73 20.65 0.81 -7.73
CA MET A 73 21.73 1.44 -6.95
C MET A 73 21.22 2.33 -5.82
N CYS A 74 20.06 2.98 -6.01
CA CYS A 74 19.53 3.94 -5.04
C CYS A 74 18.14 3.54 -4.51
N TYR A 75 17.14 3.41 -5.37
CA TYR A 75 15.75 3.34 -4.91
C TYR A 75 15.48 2.09 -4.07
N ILE A 76 15.74 0.88 -4.60
CA ILE A 76 15.39 -0.38 -3.91
C ILE A 76 16.11 -0.50 -2.56
N PRO A 77 17.44 -0.29 -2.46
CA PRO A 77 18.14 -0.36 -1.18
C PRO A 77 17.62 0.65 -0.15
N ASN A 78 17.33 1.89 -0.57
CA ASN A 78 16.85 2.93 0.35
C ASN A 78 15.38 2.76 0.72
N ARG A 79 14.53 2.28 -0.19
CA ARG A 79 13.12 1.97 0.08
C ARG A 79 12.99 0.84 1.09
N HIS A 80 13.76 -0.24 0.93
CA HIS A 80 13.75 -1.34 1.89
C HIS A 80 14.25 -0.91 3.28
N ARG A 81 15.33 -0.11 3.34
CA ARG A 81 15.84 0.44 4.61
C ARG A 81 14.87 1.42 5.30
N SER A 82 14.02 2.09 4.53
CA SER A 82 13.02 3.03 5.04
C SER A 82 11.65 2.39 5.31
N ALA A 83 11.44 1.11 4.98
CA ALA A 83 10.19 0.40 5.24
C ALA A 83 9.80 0.34 6.74
N PRO A 84 10.71 0.07 7.70
CA PRO A 84 10.35 0.03 9.13
C PRO A 84 9.76 1.36 9.63
N PHE A 85 10.22 2.46 9.02
CA PHE A 85 9.83 3.80 9.36
C PHE A 85 8.40 4.15 8.89
N LEU A 86 7.80 3.38 7.97
CA LEU A 86 6.39 3.51 7.57
C LEU A 86 5.43 2.69 8.43
N ILE A 87 5.96 1.73 9.19
CA ILE A 87 5.17 0.80 10.02
C ILE A 87 4.93 1.39 11.41
N GLU A 88 5.86 2.21 11.90
CA GLU A 88 5.73 2.89 13.19
C GLU A 88 5.16 4.30 13.03
N ASN A 89 3.83 4.41 13.02
CA ASN A 89 3.07 5.66 13.28
C ASN A 89 3.35 6.30 14.67
N VAL A 90 4.54 6.08 15.27
CA VAL A 90 4.74 6.14 16.72
C VAL A 90 5.98 6.95 17.14
N THR A 91 6.99 7.14 16.32
CA THR A 91 8.20 7.86 16.78
C THR A 91 8.29 9.24 16.14
N SER A 92 7.91 10.26 16.91
CA SER A 92 8.16 11.68 16.66
C SER A 92 9.67 11.95 16.63
N GLY A 93 10.32 11.54 15.55
CA GLY A 93 11.65 11.97 15.14
C GLY A 93 11.54 13.03 14.04
N PRO A 94 12.59 13.83 13.77
CA PRO A 94 12.57 14.87 12.75
C PRO A 94 12.30 14.36 11.33
N ASN A 95 12.37 13.04 11.12
CA ASN A 95 12.08 12.40 9.85
C ASN A 95 10.71 11.72 9.79
N SER A 96 9.86 11.74 10.84
CA SER A 96 8.59 10.99 11.00
C SER A 96 7.43 11.48 10.12
N CYS A 97 6.74 10.58 9.41
CA CYS A 97 5.54 10.91 8.64
C CYS A 97 4.37 11.13 9.60
N HIS A 98 3.76 12.32 9.58
CA HIS A 98 2.57 12.60 10.37
C HIS A 98 1.31 12.29 9.56
N CYS A 99 0.82 11.06 9.66
CA CYS A 99 -0.35 10.58 8.92
C CYS A 99 -1.47 10.11 9.87
N PRO A 100 -2.29 11.04 10.41
CA PRO A 100 -3.43 10.67 11.24
C PRO A 100 -4.46 9.81 10.48
N GLU A 101 -5.06 8.86 11.18
CA GLU A 101 -6.16 8.04 10.65
C GLU A 101 -7.41 8.90 10.41
N GLU A 102 -8.16 8.60 9.36
CA GLU A 102 -9.39 9.28 9.01
C GLU A 102 -10.48 9.00 10.06
N CYS A 103 -11.32 9.99 10.36
CA CYS A 103 -12.45 9.80 11.26
C CYS A 103 -13.49 8.84 10.68
N ASN A 104 -13.65 8.77 9.36
CA ASN A 104 -14.55 7.84 8.70
C ASN A 104 -13.77 6.86 7.82
N THR A 105 -13.84 5.58 8.15
CA THR A 105 -13.15 4.50 7.42
C THR A 105 -14.13 3.41 7.05
N VAL A 106 -13.94 2.77 5.89
CA VAL A 106 -14.70 1.59 5.48
C VAL A 106 -13.77 0.39 5.49
N THR A 107 -14.14 -0.66 6.19
CA THR A 107 -13.35 -1.89 6.34
C THR A 107 -14.18 -3.08 5.89
N TYR A 108 -13.61 -3.96 5.07
CA TYR A 108 -14.28 -5.17 4.59
C TYR A 108 -13.69 -6.39 5.29
N THR A 109 -14.55 -7.25 5.83
CA THR A 109 -14.15 -8.56 6.33
C THR A 109 -14.20 -9.55 5.17
N ALA A 110 -13.06 -10.14 4.82
CA ALA A 110 -12.97 -11.16 3.78
C ALA A 110 -13.08 -12.57 4.41
N ALA A 111 -13.86 -13.44 3.78
CA ALA A 111 -13.87 -14.88 4.06
C ALA A 111 -13.41 -15.61 2.80
N LEU A 112 -12.39 -16.46 2.94
CA LEU A 112 -11.80 -17.20 1.83
C LEU A 112 -12.19 -18.68 1.96
N SER A 113 -12.63 -19.25 0.84
CA SER A 113 -12.85 -20.68 0.68
C SER A 113 -12.05 -21.18 -0.51
N TYR A 114 -11.45 -22.35 -0.37
CA TYR A 114 -10.63 -22.96 -1.40
C TYR A 114 -11.30 -24.24 -1.89
N ALA A 115 -11.12 -24.54 -3.17
CA ALA A 115 -11.51 -25.78 -3.81
C ALA A 115 -10.47 -26.11 -4.88
N ASP A 116 -10.28 -27.39 -5.16
CA ASP A 116 -9.48 -27.81 -6.30
C ASP A 116 -10.14 -27.31 -7.58
N PHE A 117 -9.34 -26.71 -8.46
CA PHE A 117 -9.82 -26.16 -9.71
C PHE A 117 -10.04 -27.26 -10.76
N SER A 118 -9.24 -28.34 -10.72
CA SER A 118 -9.39 -29.48 -11.61
C SER A 118 -10.38 -30.49 -11.03
N SER A 119 -11.40 -30.80 -11.82
CA SER A 119 -12.20 -32.00 -11.59
C SER A 119 -11.51 -33.23 -12.19
N ASP A 120 -11.77 -34.42 -11.65
CA ASP A 120 -11.35 -35.70 -12.24
C ASP A 120 -11.73 -35.80 -13.73
N PHE A 121 -12.85 -35.18 -14.13
CA PHE A 121 -13.30 -35.13 -15.52
C PHE A 121 -12.34 -34.32 -16.40
N GLU A 122 -11.92 -33.13 -15.95
CA GLU A 122 -11.00 -32.28 -16.69
C GLU A 122 -9.60 -32.90 -16.78
N GLU A 123 -9.11 -33.50 -15.71
CA GLU A 123 -7.85 -34.26 -15.71
C GLU A 123 -7.90 -35.41 -16.73
N LEU A 124 -9.04 -36.10 -16.81
CA LEU A 124 -9.27 -37.16 -17.80
C LEU A 124 -9.32 -36.62 -19.24
N GLN A 125 -9.92 -35.45 -19.48
CA GLN A 125 -9.92 -34.86 -20.83
C GLN A 125 -8.54 -34.33 -21.24
N LEU A 126 -7.80 -33.70 -20.32
CA LEU A 126 -6.46 -33.18 -20.58
C LEU A 126 -5.44 -34.29 -20.85
N SER A 127 -5.51 -35.39 -20.09
CA SER A 127 -4.69 -36.59 -20.34
C SER A 127 -5.01 -37.23 -21.69
N LYS A 128 -6.31 -37.33 -22.06
CA LYS A 128 -6.74 -37.83 -23.38
C LYS A 128 -6.32 -36.94 -24.53
N ALA A 129 -6.39 -35.62 -24.35
CA ALA A 129 -6.04 -34.65 -25.38
C ALA A 129 -4.52 -34.54 -25.62
N LYS A 130 -3.68 -35.21 -24.81
CA LYS A 130 -2.20 -35.18 -24.88
C LYS A 130 -1.62 -33.76 -24.91
N VAL A 131 -2.35 -32.78 -24.34
CA VAL A 131 -1.91 -31.37 -24.30
C VAL A 131 -0.75 -31.19 -23.31
N TYR A 132 -0.63 -32.08 -22.32
CA TYR A 132 0.49 -32.14 -21.38
C TYR A 132 1.01 -33.58 -21.26
N PRO A 133 2.28 -33.87 -21.62
CA PRO A 133 2.82 -35.23 -21.59
C PRO A 133 3.20 -35.74 -20.19
N ASN A 134 3.09 -34.93 -19.14
CA ASN A 134 3.39 -35.32 -17.76
C ASN A 134 2.40 -34.66 -16.79
N VAL A 135 1.29 -35.35 -16.51
CA VAL A 135 0.29 -34.92 -15.52
C VAL A 135 0.63 -35.42 -14.11
N ASP A 136 1.60 -36.34 -13.99
CA ASP A 136 1.94 -37.02 -12.74
C ASP A 136 2.73 -36.15 -11.72
N ASN A 137 3.11 -34.91 -12.08
CA ASN A 137 3.94 -34.01 -11.25
C ASN A 137 3.20 -32.75 -10.77
N LEU A 138 1.87 -32.71 -10.84
CA LEU A 138 1.08 -31.51 -10.47
C LEU A 138 0.44 -31.58 -9.07
N ARG A 139 0.95 -32.46 -8.18
CA ARG A 139 0.52 -32.56 -6.78
C ARG A 139 1.59 -32.07 -5.81
#